data_AF-A0A494V5U0-F1
#
_entry.id   AF-A0A494V5U0-F1
#
_cell.length_a   1.000
_cell.length_b   1.000
_cell.length_c   1.000
_cell.angle_alpha   90.00
_cell.angle_beta   90.00
_cell.angle_gamma   90.00
#
_symmetry.space_group_name_H-M   'P 1'
#
loop_
_entity.id
_entity.type
_entity.pdbx_description
1 polymer ?
#
loop_
_entity_poly.entity_id
_entity_poly.type
_entity_poly.pdbx_seq_one_letter_code
_entity_poly.pdbx_strand_id
1 'polypeptide(L)'
;MSTPETSRFVRVRVEIVLEVDDEDAVAKAALDRIAADGDMPDAERVHAENAVTEDTAEALAHLVDPFALVGEVPGAELLQASWSSEEIDYDPDSPEWDLDDDDDDESDDGDDGADRTG
;
A
#
# COMPACT_ATOMS: atom_id res chain seq x y z
N MET A 1 -13.62 36.39 -5.81
CA MET A 1 -13.20 35.48 -4.73
C MET A 1 -13.59 34.08 -5.16
N SER A 2 -12.62 33.27 -5.53
CA SER A 2 -12.85 31.84 -5.73
C SER A 2 -13.09 31.23 -4.35
N THR A 3 -14.23 30.58 -4.14
CA THR A 3 -14.38 29.63 -3.04
C THR A 3 -13.25 28.61 -3.15
N PRO A 4 -12.52 28.28 -2.06
CA PRO A 4 -11.68 27.10 -2.09
C PRO A 4 -12.63 25.93 -2.37
N GLU A 5 -12.49 25.31 -3.53
CA GLU A 5 -13.14 24.04 -3.82
C GLU A 5 -12.57 23.06 -2.81
N THR A 6 -13.31 22.79 -1.73
CA THR A 6 -12.90 21.79 -0.75
C THR A 6 -12.77 20.48 -1.54
N SER A 7 -11.53 20.05 -1.75
CA SER A 7 -11.22 18.83 -2.49
C SER A 7 -12.07 17.70 -1.93
N ARG A 8 -12.87 17.05 -2.78
CA ARG A 8 -13.69 15.89 -2.40
C ARG A 8 -12.86 14.61 -2.36
N PHE A 9 -11.57 14.70 -2.66
CA PHE A 9 -10.65 13.58 -2.70
C PHE A 9 -10.03 13.39 -1.32
N VAL A 10 -10.13 12.17 -0.82
CA VAL A 10 -9.49 11.73 0.42
C VAL A 10 -8.41 10.73 0.02
N ARG A 11 -7.15 11.02 0.37
CA ARG A 11 -6.05 10.04 0.24
C ARG A 11 -6.03 9.19 1.50
N VAL A 12 -6.15 7.88 1.35
CA VAL A 12 -5.98 6.91 2.42
C VAL A 12 -4.62 6.23 2.23
N ARG A 13 -3.76 6.26 3.26
CA ARG A 13 -2.50 5.50 3.31
C ARG A 13 -2.72 4.30 4.21
N VAL A 14 -2.30 3.12 3.76
CA VAL A 14 -2.44 1.85 4.48
C VAL A 14 -1.09 1.15 4.48
N GLU A 15 -0.67 0.69 5.65
CA GLU A 15 0.48 -0.20 5.85
C GLU A 15 -0.03 -1.47 6.54
N ILE A 16 0.41 -2.64 6.08
CA ILE A 16 -0.04 -3.94 6.59
C ILE A 16 1.21 -4.78 6.83
N VAL A 17 1.42 -5.17 8.09
CA VAL A 17 2.41 -6.18 8.47
C VAL A 17 1.66 -7.35 9.09
N LEU A 18 2.01 -8.56 8.67
CA LEU A 18 1.31 -9.78 9.05
C LEU A 18 2.30 -10.89 9.35
N GLU A 19 2.02 -11.65 10.40
CA GLU A 19 2.73 -12.89 10.71
C GLU A 19 2.10 -14.02 9.88
N VAL A 20 2.93 -14.74 9.13
CA VAL A 20 2.51 -15.94 8.40
C VAL A 20 2.86 -17.16 9.25
N ASP A 21 1.83 -17.78 9.85
CA ASP A 21 2.01 -18.97 10.71
C ASP A 21 2.16 -20.29 9.91
N ASP A 22 1.71 -20.31 8.65
CA ASP A 22 1.77 -21.47 7.76
C ASP A 22 1.97 -21.02 6.30
N GLU A 23 3.24 -20.97 5.86
CA GLU A 23 3.64 -20.50 4.54
C GLU A 23 3.17 -21.46 3.42
N ASP A 24 3.20 -22.76 3.67
CA ASP A 24 2.73 -23.79 2.73
C ASP A 24 1.22 -23.62 2.43
N ALA A 25 0.42 -23.30 3.45
CA ALA A 25 -1.00 -23.03 3.28
C ALA A 25 -1.26 -21.79 2.42
N VAL A 26 -0.44 -20.75 2.57
CA VAL A 26 -0.51 -19.51 1.77
C VAL A 26 -0.14 -19.80 0.32
N ALA A 27 1.00 -20.45 0.07
CA ALA A 27 1.43 -20.83 -1.27
C ALA A 27 0.39 -21.70 -1.98
N LYS A 28 -0.19 -22.68 -1.27
CA LYS A 28 -1.25 -23.52 -1.81
C LYS A 28 -2.50 -22.72 -2.18
N ALA A 29 -2.94 -21.80 -1.33
CA ALA A 29 -4.09 -20.96 -1.63
C ALA A 29 -3.84 -20.09 -2.88
N ALA A 30 -2.62 -19.56 -3.04
CA ALA A 30 -2.24 -18.81 -4.22
C ALA A 30 -2.28 -19.69 -5.49
N LEU A 31 -1.75 -20.93 -5.42
CA LEU A 31 -1.83 -21.90 -6.52
C LEU A 31 -3.28 -22.25 -6.90
N ASP A 32 -4.16 -22.49 -5.92
CA ASP A 32 -5.59 -22.74 -6.16
C ASP A 32 -6.25 -21.54 -6.87
N ARG A 33 -5.86 -20.31 -6.52
CA ARG A 33 -6.37 -19.08 -7.18
C ARG A 33 -5.85 -18.94 -8.60
N ILE A 34 -4.56 -19.19 -8.85
CA ILE A 34 -3.96 -19.19 -10.19
C ILE A 34 -4.64 -20.24 -11.09
N ALA A 35 -4.88 -21.44 -10.56
CA ALA A 35 -5.55 -22.52 -11.29
C ALA A 35 -7.01 -22.19 -11.62
N ALA A 36 -7.67 -21.39 -10.78
CA ALA A 36 -9.03 -20.90 -11.03
C ALA A 36 -9.09 -19.73 -12.04
N ASP A 37 -7.96 -19.08 -12.32
CA ASP A 37 -7.89 -17.99 -13.30
C ASP A 37 -7.82 -18.52 -14.73
N GLY A 38 -8.99 -18.53 -15.38
CA GLY A 38 -9.17 -19.04 -16.74
C GLY A 38 -8.76 -18.06 -17.85
N ASP A 39 -8.47 -16.80 -17.52
CA ASP A 39 -8.04 -15.79 -18.50
C ASP A 39 -6.51 -15.72 -18.62
N MET A 40 -5.80 -16.19 -17.58
CA MET A 40 -4.35 -16.23 -17.56
C MET A 40 -3.73 -17.12 -18.66
N PRO A 41 -2.84 -16.59 -19.50
CA PRO A 41 -2.08 -17.37 -20.48
C PRO A 41 -1.18 -18.43 -19.82
N ASP A 42 -0.98 -19.57 -20.49
CA ASP A 42 -0.20 -20.69 -19.91
C ASP A 42 1.24 -20.33 -19.52
N ALA A 43 1.91 -19.48 -20.31
CA ALA A 43 3.28 -19.05 -20.01
C ALA A 43 3.32 -18.16 -18.76
N GLU A 44 2.34 -17.27 -18.61
CA GLU A 44 2.20 -16.41 -17.44
C GLU A 44 1.83 -17.23 -16.20
N ARG A 45 0.93 -18.20 -16.36
CA ARG A 45 0.55 -19.14 -15.30
C ARG A 45 1.75 -19.87 -14.72
N VAL A 46 2.60 -20.45 -15.56
CA VAL A 46 3.82 -21.14 -15.09
C VAL A 46 4.74 -20.18 -14.33
N HIS A 47 4.88 -18.93 -14.79
CA HIS A 47 5.69 -17.95 -14.07
C HIS A 47 5.08 -17.60 -12.70
N ALA A 48 3.77 -17.37 -12.64
CA ALA A 48 3.07 -17.08 -11.39
C ALA A 48 3.14 -18.26 -10.41
N GLU A 49 2.93 -19.48 -10.88
CA GLU A 49 3.03 -20.70 -10.05
C GLU A 49 4.42 -20.86 -9.43
N ASN A 50 5.49 -20.60 -10.20
CA ASN A 50 6.85 -20.64 -9.66
C ASN A 50 7.04 -19.53 -8.61
N ALA A 51 6.66 -18.28 -8.93
CA ALA A 51 6.82 -17.15 -8.02
C ALA A 51 6.17 -17.39 -6.65
N VAL A 52 4.90 -17.82 -6.62
CA VAL A 52 4.17 -18.06 -5.36
C VAL A 52 4.63 -19.30 -4.59
N THR A 53 5.40 -20.19 -5.24
CA THR A 53 5.99 -21.37 -4.60
C THR A 53 7.37 -21.06 -4.03
N GLU A 54 8.10 -20.12 -4.65
CA GLU A 54 9.45 -19.74 -4.27
C GLU A 54 9.48 -18.62 -3.22
N ASP A 55 8.41 -17.81 -3.13
CA ASP A 55 8.37 -16.62 -2.29
C ASP A 55 6.99 -16.40 -1.64
N THR A 56 6.97 -16.33 -0.31
CA THR A 56 5.74 -16.15 0.49
C THR A 56 5.14 -14.75 0.28
N ALA A 57 5.95 -13.72 0.05
CA ALA A 57 5.47 -12.37 -0.23
C ALA A 57 4.76 -12.31 -1.60
N GLU A 58 5.28 -12.99 -2.62
CA GLU A 58 4.62 -13.15 -3.92
C GLU A 58 3.29 -13.92 -3.80
N ALA A 59 3.24 -14.98 -2.99
CA ALA A 59 2.00 -15.70 -2.71
C ALA A 59 0.93 -14.80 -2.07
N LEU A 60 1.33 -13.95 -1.12
CA LEU A 60 0.46 -12.95 -0.51
C LEU A 60 0.02 -11.88 -1.53
N ALA A 61 0.93 -11.40 -2.37
CA ALA A 61 0.62 -10.45 -3.44
C ALA A 61 -0.47 -10.98 -4.38
N HIS A 62 -0.48 -12.30 -4.62
CA HIS A 62 -1.45 -12.96 -5.47
C HIS A 62 -2.83 -13.16 -4.81
N LEU A 63 -2.87 -13.20 -3.48
CA LEU A 63 -4.08 -13.43 -2.68
C LEU A 63 -4.76 -12.15 -2.23
N VAL A 64 -3.99 -11.09 -1.98
CA VAL A 64 -4.50 -9.80 -1.49
C VAL A 64 -5.02 -8.98 -2.66
N ASP A 65 -6.31 -8.62 -2.61
CA ASP A 65 -6.89 -7.62 -3.51
C ASP A 65 -6.94 -6.26 -2.80
N PRO A 66 -6.00 -5.33 -3.06
CA PRO A 66 -5.97 -4.04 -2.38
C PRO A 66 -7.16 -3.14 -2.78
N PHE A 67 -7.82 -3.43 -3.90
CA PHE A 67 -8.99 -2.68 -4.38
C PHE A 67 -10.24 -2.98 -3.55
N ALA A 68 -10.35 -4.18 -2.98
CA ALA A 68 -11.45 -4.59 -2.11
C ALA A 68 -11.56 -3.72 -0.83
N LEU A 69 -10.46 -3.16 -0.34
CA LEU A 69 -10.42 -2.39 0.92
C LEU A 69 -11.39 -1.20 0.96
N VAL A 70 -11.62 -0.54 -0.18
CA VAL A 70 -12.56 0.58 -0.29
C VAL A 70 -13.70 0.32 -1.28
N GLY A 71 -13.65 -0.79 -2.03
CA GLY A 71 -14.67 -1.16 -3.02
C GLY A 71 -16.07 -1.37 -2.45
N GLU A 72 -16.18 -1.65 -1.14
CA GLU A 72 -17.46 -1.84 -0.44
C GLU A 72 -18.01 -0.56 0.21
N VAL A 73 -17.28 0.57 0.17
CA VAL A 73 -17.69 1.82 0.83
C VAL A 73 -18.80 2.52 0.02
N PRO A 74 -20.02 2.68 0.56
CA PRO A 74 -21.12 3.27 -0.19
C PRO A 74 -20.84 4.72 -0.60
N GLY A 75 -20.91 5.00 -1.90
CA GLY A 75 -20.71 6.34 -2.46
C GLY A 75 -19.25 6.74 -2.67
N ALA A 76 -18.30 5.83 -2.46
CA ALA A 76 -16.89 6.02 -2.83
C ALA A 76 -16.58 5.30 -4.16
N GLU A 77 -15.81 5.96 -5.02
CA GLU A 77 -15.26 5.37 -6.24
C GLU A 77 -13.72 5.38 -6.11
N LEU A 78 -13.09 4.22 -6.28
CA LEU A 78 -11.64 4.08 -6.21
C LEU A 78 -11.01 4.57 -7.52
N LEU A 79 -10.20 5.63 -7.44
CA LEU A 79 -9.54 6.22 -8.60
C LEU A 79 -8.15 5.66 -8.86
N GLN A 80 -7.42 5.30 -7.81
CA GLN A 80 -6.07 4.76 -7.86
C GLN A 80 -5.80 3.97 -6.59
N ALA A 81 -5.23 2.77 -6.74
CA ALA A 81 -4.55 2.05 -5.67
C ALA A 81 -3.23 1.53 -6.21
N SER A 82 -2.17 1.63 -5.41
CA SER A 82 -0.88 1.03 -5.68
C SER A 82 -0.48 0.24 -4.44
N TRP A 83 0.09 -0.93 -4.66
CA TRP A 83 0.53 -1.85 -3.62
C TRP A 83 1.78 -2.58 -4.10
N SER A 84 2.66 -2.89 -3.17
CA SER A 84 3.80 -3.79 -3.32
C SER A 84 3.91 -4.64 -2.05
N SER A 85 4.40 -5.86 -2.18
CA SER A 85 4.69 -6.77 -1.07
C SER A 85 6.19 -7.06 -1.02
N GLU A 86 6.72 -7.23 0.18
CA GLU A 86 8.12 -7.58 0.46
C GLU A 86 8.16 -8.37 1.77
N GLU A 87 9.16 -9.23 1.94
CA GLU A 87 9.45 -9.88 3.22
C GLU A 87 10.27 -8.93 4.11
N ILE A 88 9.81 -8.72 5.35
CA ILE A 88 10.48 -7.85 6.32
C ILE A 88 10.50 -8.51 7.71
N ASP A 89 11.53 -8.22 8.50
CA ASP A 89 11.56 -8.56 9.93
C ASP A 89 10.57 -7.67 10.71
N TYR A 90 9.83 -8.26 11.65
CA TYR A 90 8.89 -7.47 12.46
C TYR A 90 9.60 -6.75 13.63
N ASP A 91 9.73 -5.42 13.55
CA ASP A 91 10.31 -4.57 14.60
C ASP A 91 9.43 -3.34 14.93
N PRO A 92 8.50 -3.43 15.89
CA PRO A 92 7.52 -2.37 16.19
C PRO A 92 8.12 -1.10 16.80
N ASP A 93 9.40 -1.14 17.19
CA ASP A 93 10.15 0.01 17.70
C ASP A 93 11.02 0.67 16.59
N SER A 94 10.98 0.16 15.34
CA SER A 94 11.78 0.71 14.25
C SER A 94 11.23 2.07 13.79
N PRO A 95 12.09 3.11 13.67
CA PRO A 95 11.66 4.44 13.20
C PRO A 95 11.21 4.43 11.73
N GLU A 96 11.53 3.37 10.99
CA GLU A 96 11.13 3.15 9.59
C GLU A 96 9.61 2.98 9.45
N TRP A 97 8.94 2.60 10.53
CA TRP A 97 7.51 2.34 10.61
C TRP A 97 6.74 3.49 11.27
N ASP A 98 7.44 4.56 11.68
CA ASP A 98 6.82 5.72 12.32
C ASP A 98 6.19 6.62 11.24
N LEU A 99 4.87 6.48 11.07
CA LEU A 99 4.09 7.15 10.02
C LEU A 99 3.93 8.67 10.22
N ASP A 100 4.43 9.24 11.33
CA ASP A 100 4.22 10.63 11.76
C ASP A 100 5.35 11.60 11.34
N ASP A 101 6.50 11.12 10.83
CA ASP A 101 7.72 11.96 10.63
C ASP A 101 7.79 12.71 9.27
N ASP A 102 6.70 12.77 8.49
CA ASP A 102 6.69 13.32 7.10
C ASP A 102 5.84 14.60 6.92
N ASP A 103 5.50 15.35 7.99
CA ASP A 103 4.69 16.58 7.87
C ASP A 103 5.15 17.73 8.81
N ASP A 104 6.46 17.91 8.99
CA ASP A 104 7.05 19.18 9.46
C ASP A 104 7.95 19.77 8.35
N ASP A 105 7.38 20.06 7.17
CA ASP A 105 7.98 21.02 6.24
C ASP A 105 7.87 22.40 6.90
N GLU A 106 8.98 22.79 7.54
CA GLU A 106 9.22 24.06 8.21
C GLU A 106 8.70 25.22 7.35
N SER A 107 7.52 25.75 7.69
CA SER A 107 7.09 27.05 7.20
C SER A 107 8.05 28.09 7.78
N ASP A 108 9.05 28.49 6.99
CA ASP A 108 9.87 29.69 7.17
C ASP A 108 8.95 30.92 7.05
N ASP A 109 8.17 31.17 8.09
CA ASP A 109 7.37 32.38 8.25
C ASP A 109 8.29 33.48 8.81
N GLY A 110 8.55 34.47 7.95
CA GLY A 110 9.61 35.45 8.09
C GLY A 110 9.58 36.35 9.33
N ASP A 111 10.78 36.71 9.78
CA ASP A 111 11.06 37.92 10.53
C ASP A 111 12.35 38.56 9.99
N ASP A 112 12.20 39.44 8.99
CA ASP A 112 13.15 40.52 8.76
C ASP A 112 12.41 41.84 9.07
N GLY A 113 12.23 42.06 10.38
CA GLY A 113 11.81 43.33 10.94
C GLY A 113 12.64 44.49 10.41
N ALA A 114 11.99 45.36 9.65
CA ALA A 114 12.52 46.64 9.24
C ALA A 114 12.76 47.55 10.46
N ASP A 115 13.98 47.52 11.03
CA ASP A 115 14.53 48.62 11.82
C ASP A 115 15.61 49.34 11.01
N ARG A 116 15.22 50.48 10.41
CA ARG A 116 16.18 51.56 10.13
C ARG A 116 15.74 52.79 10.90
N THR A 117 16.32 52.86 12.08
CA THR A 117 16.39 53.98 13.02
C THR A 117 17.00 55.23 12.38
N GLY A 118 16.52 56.40 12.82
CA GLY A 118 17.33 57.59 13.16
C GLY A 118 17.75 58.54 12.06
#